data_AF-K2AIH1-F1
#
_entry.id   AF-K2AIH1-F1
#
_cell.length_a   1.000
_cell.length_b   1.000
_cell.length_c   1.000
_cell.angle_alpha   90.00
_cell.angle_beta   90.00
_cell.angle_gamma   90.00
#
_symmetry.space_group_name_H-M   'P 1'
#
loop_
_entity.id
_entity.type
_entity.pdbx_description
1 polymer ?
#
loop_
_entity_poly.entity_id
_entity_poly.type
_entity_poly.pdbx_seq_one_letter_code
_entity_poly.pdbx_strand_id
1 'polypeptide(L)'
;DGLGATVPGAVGNAQLLKDMQSSLLAQRIPASGGFSNGARSFAILSADMVSGVASARVSAEGEASYASARLDTLRSMELEDGVDTDQEMQSLMLIEQAYAANAKVMTTIDDMIQTLLGM
;
A
#
# COMPACT_ATOMS: atom_id res chain seq x y z
N ASP A 1 39.77 35.18 -18.11
CA ASP A 1 39.06 33.88 -18.23
C ASP A 1 38.04 33.69 -17.13
N GLY A 2 37.01 32.89 -17.40
CA GLY A 2 35.95 32.56 -16.45
C GLY A 2 34.61 33.25 -16.76
N LEU A 3 33.61 32.93 -15.95
CA LEU A 3 32.27 33.53 -16.02
C LEU A 3 32.37 35.04 -15.75
N GLY A 4 31.88 35.85 -16.68
CA GLY A 4 31.87 37.31 -16.56
C GLY A 4 33.18 38.03 -16.91
N ALA A 5 34.18 37.35 -17.47
CA ALA A 5 35.43 37.99 -17.86
C ALA A 5 35.26 38.90 -19.09
N THR A 6 35.68 40.15 -18.99
CA THR A 6 35.63 41.15 -20.07
C THR A 6 36.88 41.15 -20.96
N VAL A 7 37.94 40.45 -20.56
CA VAL A 7 39.22 40.32 -21.29
C VAL A 7 39.69 38.86 -21.25
N PRO A 8 40.28 38.32 -22.35
CA PRO A 8 40.90 37.00 -22.35
C PRO A 8 42.02 36.90 -21.30
N GLY A 9 42.10 35.75 -20.63
CA GLY A 9 43.19 35.46 -19.70
C GLY A 9 44.46 34.97 -20.41
N ALA A 10 45.50 34.71 -19.61
CA ALA A 10 46.78 34.25 -20.13
C ALA A 10 46.66 32.84 -20.72
N VAL A 11 47.17 32.65 -21.94
CA VAL A 11 47.21 31.34 -22.62
C VAL A 11 47.98 30.34 -21.76
N GLY A 12 47.41 29.13 -21.58
CA GLY A 12 48.01 28.07 -20.76
C GLY A 12 47.77 28.22 -19.25
N ASN A 13 47.02 29.21 -18.78
CA ASN A 13 46.70 29.35 -17.37
C ASN A 13 45.63 28.33 -16.92
N ALA A 14 46.03 27.35 -16.11
CA ALA A 14 45.14 26.32 -15.55
C ALA A 14 44.51 26.71 -14.19
N GLN A 15 44.68 27.95 -13.71
CA GLN A 15 44.27 28.35 -12.36
C GLN A 15 42.77 28.14 -12.12
N LEU A 16 41.92 28.53 -13.07
CA LEU A 16 40.46 28.34 -12.96
C LEU A 16 40.07 26.87 -12.78
N LEU A 17 40.73 25.95 -13.50
CA LEU A 17 40.49 24.50 -13.35
C LEU A 17 40.91 24.00 -11.97
N LYS A 18 42.04 24.47 -11.45
CA LYS A 18 42.51 24.15 -10.10
C LYS A 18 41.56 24.70 -9.04
N ASP A 19 41.07 25.93 -9.21
CA ASP A 19 40.13 26.56 -8.26
C ASP A 19 38.79 25.81 -8.21
N MET A 20 38.30 25.33 -9.36
CA MET A 20 37.11 24.46 -9.42
C MET A 20 37.36 23.12 -8.74
N GLN A 21 38.51 22.48 -8.98
CA GLN A 21 38.88 21.24 -8.30
C GLN A 21 38.93 21.44 -6.77
N SER A 22 39.62 22.49 -6.31
CA SER A 22 39.69 22.84 -4.88
C SER A 22 38.30 23.13 -4.31
N SER A 23 37.42 23.77 -5.06
CA SER A 23 36.04 24.05 -4.62
C SER A 23 35.20 22.79 -4.45
N LEU A 24 35.37 21.78 -5.32
CA LEU A 24 34.67 20.49 -5.22
C LEU A 24 35.19 19.64 -4.05
N LEU A 25 36.48 19.75 -3.75
CA LEU A 25 37.14 19.01 -2.66
C LEU A 25 36.99 19.69 -1.30
N ALA A 26 36.76 21.01 -1.28
CA ALA A 26 36.59 21.78 -0.05
C ALA A 26 35.43 21.23 0.78
N GLN A 27 35.68 20.99 2.06
CA GLN A 27 34.63 20.60 3.00
C GLN A 27 33.90 21.85 3.46
N ARG A 28 32.58 21.88 3.24
CA ARG A 28 31.71 22.98 3.66
C ARG A 28 30.50 22.42 4.40
N ILE A 29 29.98 23.17 5.36
CA ILE A 29 28.72 22.82 6.02
C ILE A 29 27.59 23.04 5.01
N PRO A 30 26.73 22.04 4.73
CA PRO A 30 25.60 22.21 3.83
C PRO A 30 24.66 23.31 4.32
N ALA A 31 24.31 24.26 3.46
CA ALA A 31 23.46 25.39 3.83
C ALA A 31 21.96 25.03 3.93
N SER A 32 21.54 23.87 3.40
CA SER A 32 20.15 23.42 3.35
C SER A 32 20.07 21.90 3.16
N GLY A 33 18.86 21.35 3.09
CA GLY A 33 18.63 19.93 2.77
C GLY A 33 18.57 18.99 3.97
N GLY A 34 18.55 19.53 5.19
CA GLY A 34 18.37 18.73 6.41
C GLY A 34 19.55 17.81 6.75
N PHE A 35 20.71 18.00 6.10
CA PHE A 35 21.92 17.26 6.43
C PHE A 35 22.46 17.66 7.81
N SER A 36 23.24 16.78 8.42
CA SER A 36 23.90 17.11 9.68
C SER A 36 24.87 18.29 9.52
N ASN A 37 25.09 19.05 10.61
CA ASN A 37 25.99 20.22 10.65
C ASN A 37 27.49 19.88 10.49
N GLY A 38 27.83 18.73 9.90
CA GLY A 38 29.19 18.33 9.57
C GLY A 38 29.63 18.89 8.23
N ALA A 39 30.90 19.30 8.13
CA ALA A 39 31.48 19.72 6.86
C ALA A 39 31.62 18.52 5.91
N ARG A 40 31.20 18.68 4.64
CA ARG A 40 31.25 17.64 3.61
C ARG A 40 31.80 18.21 2.32
N SER A 41 32.53 17.40 1.56
CA SER A 41 32.86 17.73 0.17
C SER A 41 31.64 17.50 -0.72
N PHE A 42 31.70 18.01 -1.95
CA PHE A 42 30.61 17.82 -2.91
C PHE A 42 30.29 16.34 -3.17
N ALA A 43 31.32 15.49 -3.28
CA ALA A 43 31.16 14.06 -3.55
C ALA A 43 30.45 13.33 -2.40
N ILE A 44 30.82 13.63 -1.14
CA ILE A 44 30.21 13.01 0.03
C ILE A 44 28.77 13.49 0.20
N LEU A 45 28.51 14.80 0.05
CA LEU A 45 27.15 15.34 0.15
C LEU A 45 26.22 14.72 -0.91
N SER A 46 26.71 14.52 -2.13
CA SER A 46 25.96 13.87 -3.20
C SER A 46 25.65 12.40 -2.88
N ALA A 47 26.62 11.67 -2.33
CA ALA A 47 26.43 10.29 -1.89
C ALA A 47 25.41 10.19 -0.75
N ASP A 48 25.49 11.09 0.24
CA ASP A 48 24.55 11.16 1.36
C ASP A 48 23.13 11.45 0.88
N MET A 49 22.98 12.37 -0.10
CA MET A 49 21.67 12.67 -0.70
C MET A 49 21.06 11.45 -1.39
N VAL A 50 21.83 10.75 -2.22
CA VAL A 50 21.35 9.54 -2.92
C VAL A 50 21.01 8.44 -1.92
N SER A 51 21.85 8.26 -0.89
CA SER A 51 21.61 7.30 0.19
C SER A 51 20.30 7.60 0.94
N GLY A 52 20.06 8.88 1.27
CA GLY A 52 18.82 9.32 1.91
C GLY A 52 17.58 9.04 1.07
N VAL A 53 17.63 9.34 -0.23
CA VAL A 53 16.52 9.05 -1.17
C VAL A 53 16.29 7.54 -1.29
N ALA A 54 17.35 6.75 -1.40
CA ALA A 54 17.25 5.29 -1.49
C ALA A 54 16.65 4.68 -0.21
N SER A 55 17.07 5.16 0.96
CA SER A 55 16.54 4.72 2.25
C SER A 55 15.05 5.07 2.40
N ALA A 56 14.66 6.29 2.03
CA ALA A 56 13.26 6.72 2.04
C ALA A 56 12.40 5.86 1.11
N ARG A 57 12.90 5.54 -0.09
CA ARG A 57 12.23 4.66 -1.06
C ARG A 57 12.00 3.26 -0.48
N VAL A 58 13.03 2.63 0.09
CA VAL A 58 12.91 1.29 0.69
C VAL A 58 11.92 1.28 1.85
N SER A 59 11.90 2.33 2.69
CA SER A 59 10.92 2.45 3.77
C SER A 59 9.49 2.53 3.23
N ALA A 60 9.26 3.35 2.19
CA ALA A 60 7.94 3.49 1.57
C ALA A 60 7.49 2.19 0.88
N GLU A 61 8.39 1.47 0.22
CA GLU A 61 8.11 0.15 -0.38
C GLU A 61 7.70 -0.87 0.70
N GLY A 62 8.37 -0.85 1.86
CA GLY A 62 8.01 -1.70 3.00
C GLY A 62 6.62 -1.39 3.56
N GLU A 63 6.30 -0.11 3.74
CA GLU A 63 4.97 0.33 4.23
C GLU A 63 3.86 -0.06 3.25
N ALA A 64 4.06 0.17 1.96
CA ALA A 64 3.11 -0.20 0.92
C ALA A 64 2.87 -1.72 0.88
N SER A 65 3.95 -2.51 0.99
CA SER A 65 3.86 -3.98 1.01
C SER A 65 3.10 -4.48 2.22
N TYR A 66 3.37 -3.92 3.40
CA TYR A 66 2.64 -4.26 4.63
C TYR A 66 1.15 -3.89 4.54
N ALA A 67 0.83 -2.69 4.03
CA ALA A 67 -0.54 -2.25 3.85
C ALA A 67 -1.31 -3.14 2.86
N SER A 68 -0.68 -3.54 1.76
CA SER A 68 -1.27 -4.48 0.79
C SER A 68 -1.55 -5.84 1.42
N ALA A 69 -0.56 -6.43 2.10
CA ALA A 69 -0.74 -7.73 2.76
C ALA A 69 -1.85 -7.69 3.81
N ARG A 70 -1.92 -6.61 4.60
CA ARG A 70 -3.00 -6.42 5.57
C ARG A 70 -4.37 -6.32 4.91
N LEU A 71 -4.48 -5.59 3.80
CA LEU A 71 -5.73 -5.49 3.05
C LEU A 71 -6.17 -6.85 2.50
N ASP A 72 -5.23 -7.63 1.97
CA ASP A 72 -5.53 -8.96 1.43
C ASP A 72 -5.99 -9.93 2.53
N THR A 73 -5.36 -9.88 3.71
CA THR A 73 -5.82 -10.65 4.88
C THR A 73 -7.21 -10.22 5.32
N LEU A 74 -7.48 -8.92 5.44
CA LEU A 74 -8.80 -8.41 5.80
C LEU A 74 -9.89 -8.83 4.81
N ARG A 75 -9.60 -8.77 3.50
CA ARG A 75 -10.50 -9.26 2.45
C ARG A 75 -10.73 -10.75 2.52
N SER A 76 -9.68 -11.53 2.81
CA SER A 76 -9.81 -12.99 2.94
C SER A 76 -10.73 -13.35 4.11
N MET A 77 -10.60 -12.64 5.25
CA MET A 77 -11.49 -12.82 6.40
C MET A 77 -12.93 -12.39 6.08
N GLU A 78 -13.12 -11.27 5.38
CA GLU A 78 -14.45 -10.83 4.94
C GLU A 78 -15.14 -11.87 4.04
N LEU A 79 -14.38 -12.49 3.13
CA LEU A 79 -14.89 -13.53 2.24
C LEU A 79 -15.16 -14.85 2.96
N GLU A 80 -14.43 -15.16 4.05
CA GLU A 80 -14.67 -16.34 4.89
C GLU A 80 -16.00 -16.23 5.66
N ASP A 81 -16.35 -15.01 6.10
CA ASP A 81 -17.68 -14.71 6.65
C ASP A 81 -18.77 -14.60 5.55
N GLY A 82 -18.38 -14.75 4.28
CA GLY A 82 -19.27 -14.77 3.14
C GLY A 82 -20.20 -15.97 3.16
N VAL A 83 -21.51 -15.70 3.11
CA VAL A 83 -22.54 -16.73 3.07
C VAL A 83 -22.77 -17.15 1.62
N ASP A 84 -22.67 -18.44 1.32
CA ASP A 84 -23.07 -18.98 0.01
C ASP A 84 -24.59 -18.85 -0.13
N THR A 85 -25.02 -17.81 -0.84
CA THR A 85 -26.43 -17.46 -0.98
C THR A 85 -27.19 -18.53 -1.76
N ASP A 86 -26.54 -19.28 -2.65
CA ASP A 86 -27.17 -20.38 -3.38
C ASP A 86 -27.42 -21.57 -2.44
N GLN A 87 -26.46 -21.88 -1.57
CA GLN A 87 -26.62 -22.92 -0.54
C GLN A 87 -27.69 -22.55 0.50
N GLU A 88 -27.71 -21.31 0.97
CA GLU A 88 -28.75 -20.83 1.89
C GLU A 88 -30.13 -20.84 1.22
N MET A 89 -30.25 -20.41 -0.03
CA MET A 89 -31.52 -20.47 -0.76
C MET A 89 -32.01 -21.90 -0.95
N GLN A 90 -31.12 -22.86 -1.26
CA GLN A 90 -31.49 -24.28 -1.32
C GLN A 90 -31.97 -24.80 0.04
N SER A 91 -31.29 -24.42 1.12
CA SER A 91 -31.70 -24.79 2.49
C SER A 91 -33.06 -24.21 2.84
N LEU A 92 -33.33 -22.95 2.47
CA LEU A 92 -34.62 -22.30 2.66
C LEU A 92 -35.74 -22.97 1.86
N MET A 93 -35.49 -23.36 0.60
CA MET A 93 -36.48 -24.10 -0.21
C MET A 93 -36.84 -25.46 0.42
N LEU A 94 -35.86 -26.17 0.98
CA LEU A 94 -36.11 -27.44 1.68
C LEU A 94 -36.95 -27.22 2.95
N ILE A 95 -36.66 -26.16 3.70
CA ILE A 95 -37.45 -25.77 4.87
C ILE A 95 -38.89 -25.43 4.45
N GLU A 96 -39.06 -24.65 3.39
CA GLU A 96 -40.39 -24.28 2.87
C GLU A 96 -41.18 -25.51 2.43
N GLN A 97 -40.56 -26.44 1.71
CA GLN A 97 -41.19 -27.68 1.28
C GLN A 97 -41.60 -28.56 2.47
N ALA A 98 -40.74 -28.69 3.48
CA ALA A 98 -41.05 -29.44 4.70
C ALA A 98 -42.22 -28.78 5.48
N TYR A 99 -42.26 -27.46 5.52
CA TYR A 99 -43.34 -26.71 6.16
C TYR A 99 -44.67 -26.91 5.42
N ALA A 100 -44.68 -26.83 4.10
CA ALA A 100 -45.85 -27.09 3.26
C ALA A 100 -46.35 -28.54 3.39
N ALA A 101 -45.43 -29.50 3.47
CA ALA A 101 -45.77 -30.90 3.71
C ALA A 101 -46.42 -31.11 5.09
N ASN A 102 -45.85 -30.52 6.15
CA ASN A 102 -46.41 -30.58 7.50
C ASN A 102 -47.80 -29.95 7.58
N ALA A 103 -48.00 -28.81 6.92
CA ALA A 103 -49.32 -28.18 6.83
C ALA A 103 -50.35 -29.14 6.20
N LYS A 104 -49.97 -29.81 5.09
CA LYS A 104 -50.85 -30.77 4.41
C LYS A 104 -51.18 -31.98 5.30
N VAL A 105 -50.20 -32.53 6.02
CA VAL A 105 -50.43 -33.61 6.98
C VAL A 105 -51.42 -33.17 8.06
N MET A 106 -51.25 -31.97 8.62
CA MET A 106 -52.18 -31.42 9.62
C MET A 106 -53.60 -31.26 9.09
N THR A 107 -53.77 -30.73 7.88
CA THR A 107 -55.10 -30.66 7.23
C THR A 107 -55.72 -32.04 7.08
N THR A 108 -54.93 -33.03 6.66
CA THR A 108 -55.43 -34.40 6.46
C THR A 108 -55.86 -35.04 7.78
N ILE A 109 -55.14 -34.76 8.87
CA ILE A 109 -55.50 -35.20 10.22
C ILE A 109 -56.81 -34.53 10.67
N ASP A 110 -56.97 -33.23 10.42
CA ASP A 110 -58.17 -32.47 10.79
C ASP A 110 -59.41 -33.01 10.06
N ASP A 111 -59.29 -33.33 8.77
CA ASP A 111 -60.35 -33.94 7.97
C ASP A 111 -60.75 -35.33 8.51
N MET A 112 -59.78 -36.15 8.94
CA MET A 112 -60.05 -37.46 9.55
C MET A 112 -60.72 -37.32 10.92
N ILE A 113 -60.31 -36.34 11.73
CA ILE A 113 -60.94 -36.05 13.04
C ILE A 113 -62.40 -35.59 12.83
N GLN A 114 -62.67 -34.71 11.86
CA GLN A 114 -64.04 -34.31 11.53
C GLN A 114 -64.89 -35.49 11.07
N THR A 115 -64.32 -36.42 10.29
CA THR A 115 -65.03 -37.64 9.88
C THR A 115 -65.37 -38.54 11.06
N LEU A 116 -64.48 -38.63 12.06
CA LEU A 116 -64.70 -39.41 13.29
C LEU A 116 -65.68 -38.75 14.27
N LEU A 117 -65.78 -37.42 14.28
CA LEU A 117 -66.71 -36.65 15.14
C LEU A 117 -68.07 -36.36 14.47
N GLY A 118 -68.13 -36.42 13.14
CA GLY A 118 -69.32 -36.15 12.33
C GLY A 118 -70.20 -37.38 12.06
N MET A 119 -69.85 -38.53 12.63
CA MET A 119 -70.72 -39.71 12.80
C MET A 119 -71.11 -39.86 14.26
#